data_AF-A0A1D9GUJ4-F1
#
_entry.id   AF-A0A1D9GUJ4-F1
#
_cell.length_a   1.000
_cell.length_b   1.000
_cell.length_c   1.000
_cell.angle_alpha   90.00
_cell.angle_beta   90.00
_cell.angle_gamma   90.00
#
_symmetry.space_group_name_H-M   'P 1'
#
loop_
_entity.id
_entity.type
_entity.pdbx_description
1 polymer ?
#
loop_
_entity_poly.entity_id
_entity_poly.type
_entity_poly.pdbx_seq_one_letter_code
_entity_poly.pdbx_strand_id
1 'polypeptide(L)'
;MSNQTTRPRRAMHGRRAARAAQAALAALAAAAALSGCVTERTVVVREPAPHQVVRAMPAPVHEDRGPAPGYGWNWVPGHWKWAGNDWLWVHGKWVEQPVAPMPPVIVEQITVAPTPHAFWVPGHWVWRYEAGGGWAWVKGHWHG
;
A
#
# COMPACT_ATOMS: atom_id res chain seq x y z
N MET A 1 4.33 -92.21 -62.05
CA MET A 1 5.38 -91.17 -61.98
C MET A 1 4.72 -89.85 -61.59
N SER A 2 5.38 -89.09 -60.71
CA SER A 2 4.80 -88.15 -59.72
C SER A 2 3.98 -86.96 -60.24
N ASN A 3 2.94 -86.63 -59.48
CA ASN A 3 2.06 -85.47 -59.67
C ASN A 3 2.63 -84.21 -59.00
N GLN A 4 2.44 -83.05 -59.62
CA GLN A 4 3.06 -81.77 -59.25
C GLN A 4 2.46 -81.15 -57.97
N THR A 5 3.34 -80.68 -57.07
CA THR A 5 2.95 -79.93 -55.85
C THR A 5 2.80 -78.44 -56.15
N THR A 6 1.60 -77.90 -56.00
CA THR A 6 1.30 -76.46 -56.09
C THR A 6 1.54 -75.79 -54.72
N ARG A 7 2.39 -74.75 -54.64
CA ARG A 7 2.59 -73.96 -53.40
C ARG A 7 1.49 -72.89 -53.25
N PRO A 8 0.84 -72.72 -52.09
CA PRO A 8 -0.13 -71.66 -51.88
C PRO A 8 0.56 -70.32 -51.59
N ARG A 9 0.19 -69.30 -52.37
CA ARG A 9 0.67 -67.92 -52.27
C ARG A 9 -0.28 -67.13 -51.37
N ARG A 10 -0.19 -67.26 -50.04
CA ARG A 10 -1.08 -66.51 -49.13
C ARG A 10 -0.42 -66.19 -47.78
N ALA A 11 0.21 -65.02 -47.67
CA ALA A 11 0.54 -64.37 -46.38
C ALA A 11 1.04 -62.92 -46.49
N MET A 12 1.00 -62.26 -47.65
CA MET A 12 1.59 -60.91 -47.79
C MET A 12 0.63 -59.78 -47.39
N HIS A 13 -0.69 -59.96 -47.55
CA HIS A 13 -1.66 -58.87 -47.36
C HIS A 13 -1.95 -58.58 -45.88
N GLY A 14 -2.10 -59.62 -45.03
CA GLY A 14 -2.35 -59.44 -43.59
C GLY A 14 -1.16 -58.82 -42.83
N ARG A 15 0.07 -59.13 -43.24
CA ARG A 15 1.29 -58.53 -42.67
C ARG A 15 1.46 -57.05 -43.01
N ARG A 16 0.99 -56.62 -44.19
CA ARG A 16 1.00 -55.21 -44.60
C ARG A 16 -0.06 -54.39 -43.86
N ALA A 17 -1.27 -54.94 -43.71
CA ALA A 17 -2.35 -54.31 -42.94
C ALA A 17 -2.01 -54.16 -41.45
N ALA A 18 -1.42 -55.19 -40.83
CA ALA A 18 -0.99 -55.13 -39.43
C ALA A 18 0.12 -54.09 -39.19
N ARG A 19 1.07 -53.97 -40.12
CA ARG A 19 2.14 -52.95 -40.06
C ARG A 19 1.60 -51.53 -40.24
N ALA A 20 0.60 -51.34 -41.12
CA ALA A 20 -0.06 -50.05 -41.30
C ALA A 20 -0.83 -49.62 -40.03
N ALA A 21 -1.54 -50.56 -39.39
CA ALA A 21 -2.24 -50.30 -38.13
C ALA A 21 -1.27 -49.96 -36.98
N GLN A 22 -0.13 -50.65 -36.87
CA GLN A 22 0.92 -50.33 -35.90
C GLN A 22 1.53 -48.94 -36.14
N ALA A 23 1.78 -48.57 -37.39
CA ALA A 23 2.29 -47.24 -37.73
C ALA A 23 1.30 -46.13 -37.37
N ALA A 24 0.00 -46.34 -37.63
CA ALA A 24 -1.06 -45.39 -37.27
C ALA A 24 -1.17 -45.21 -35.75
N LEU A 25 -1.12 -46.30 -34.98
CA LEU A 25 -1.14 -46.25 -33.50
C LEU A 25 0.10 -45.54 -32.93
N ALA A 26 1.28 -45.81 -33.50
CA ALA A 26 2.50 -45.12 -33.09
C ALA A 26 2.45 -43.61 -33.39
N ALA A 27 1.88 -43.22 -34.53
CA ALA A 27 1.71 -41.81 -34.89
C ALA A 27 0.72 -41.09 -33.97
N LEU A 28 -0.39 -41.74 -33.62
CA LEU A 28 -1.37 -41.22 -32.65
C LEU A 28 -0.77 -41.07 -31.25
N ALA A 29 0.01 -42.04 -30.79
CA ALA A 29 0.70 -41.96 -29.50
C ALA A 29 1.74 -40.82 -29.48
N ALA A 30 2.49 -40.64 -30.57
CA ALA A 30 3.44 -39.53 -30.71
C ALA A 30 2.73 -38.16 -30.75
N ALA A 31 1.59 -38.06 -31.44
CA ALA A 31 0.79 -36.83 -31.48
C ALA A 31 0.19 -36.48 -30.11
N ALA A 32 -0.29 -37.47 -29.36
CA ALA A 32 -0.82 -37.27 -28.01
C ALA A 32 0.29 -36.81 -27.03
N ALA A 33 1.50 -37.37 -27.16
CA ALA A 33 2.66 -36.97 -26.34
C ALA A 33 3.16 -35.54 -26.59
N LEU A 34 2.79 -34.93 -27.73
CA LEU A 34 3.10 -33.53 -28.06
C LEU A 34 2.05 -32.54 -27.53
N SER A 35 0.99 -33.01 -26.88
CA SER A 35 -0.01 -32.14 -26.26
C SER A 35 0.55 -31.52 -24.98
N GLY A 36 1.11 -30.31 -25.07
CA GLY A 36 1.55 -29.55 -23.90
C GLY A 36 0.38 -28.97 -23.10
N CYS A 37 0.38 -29.13 -21.79
CA CYS A 37 -0.55 -28.43 -20.90
C CYS A 37 -0.14 -26.95 -20.83
N VAL A 38 -1.03 -26.04 -21.26
CA VAL A 38 -0.87 -24.61 -20.98
C VAL A 38 -1.30 -24.37 -19.53
N THR A 39 -0.38 -23.89 -18.70
CA THR A 39 -0.69 -23.46 -17.34
C THR A 39 -0.87 -21.95 -17.37
N GLU A 40 -2.10 -21.47 -17.21
CA GLU A 40 -2.37 -20.05 -17.03
C GLU A 40 -1.80 -19.60 -15.68
N ARG A 41 -0.76 -18.76 -15.71
CA ARG A 41 -0.21 -18.15 -14.50
C ARG A 41 -0.84 -16.80 -14.30
N THR A 42 -1.83 -16.70 -13.42
CA THR A 42 -2.34 -15.40 -12.97
C THR A 42 -1.28 -14.71 -12.11
N VAL A 43 -0.59 -13.72 -12.69
CA VAL A 43 0.28 -12.83 -11.92
C VAL A 43 -0.59 -11.75 -11.30
N VAL A 44 -0.90 -11.89 -10.01
CA VAL A 44 -1.49 -10.79 -9.24
C VAL A 44 -0.40 -9.74 -9.06
N VAL A 45 -0.44 -8.68 -9.88
CA VAL A 45 0.38 -7.50 -9.65
C VAL A 45 -0.15 -6.84 -8.38
N ARG A 46 0.59 -7.01 -7.28
CA ARG A 46 0.30 -6.30 -6.04
C ARG A 46 0.73 -4.86 -6.26
N GLU A 47 -0.23 -3.98 -6.48
CA GLU A 47 0.02 -2.55 -6.59
C GLU A 47 0.73 -2.07 -5.31
N PRO A 48 1.80 -1.26 -5.42
CA PRO A 48 2.44 -0.68 -4.24
C PRO A 48 1.38 0.04 -3.41
N ALA A 49 1.41 -0.15 -2.08
CA ALA A 49 0.53 0.64 -1.22
C ALA A 49 0.73 2.12 -1.54
N PRO A 50 -0.35 2.90 -1.73
CA PRO A 50 -0.22 4.32 -2.05
C PRO A 50 0.71 4.98 -1.01
N HIS A 51 1.73 5.68 -1.50
CA HIS A 51 2.60 6.45 -0.63
C HIS A 51 1.73 7.46 0.12
N GLN A 52 1.64 7.30 1.44
CA GLN A 52 0.91 8.24 2.27
C GLN A 52 1.63 9.58 2.20
N VAL A 53 1.00 10.56 1.55
CA VAL A 53 1.52 11.92 1.53
C VAL A 53 1.19 12.53 2.88
N VAL A 54 2.21 12.80 3.69
CA VAL A 54 2.04 13.47 4.99
C VAL A 54 2.48 14.92 4.83
N ARG A 55 1.59 15.87 5.14
CA ARG A 55 1.97 17.28 5.23
C ARG A 55 2.55 17.56 6.61
N ALA A 56 3.84 17.26 6.75
CA ALA A 56 4.54 17.34 8.02
C ALA A 56 4.45 18.74 8.65
N MET A 57 4.22 18.77 9.96
CA MET A 57 4.34 19.98 10.77
C MET A 57 5.79 20.47 10.72
N PRO A 58 6.04 21.76 10.45
CA PRO A 58 7.39 22.30 10.47
C PRO A 58 8.03 22.22 11.87
N ALA A 59 9.35 22.41 11.92
CA ALA A 59 10.04 22.55 13.20
C ALA A 59 9.44 23.72 14.01
N PRO A 60 9.37 23.63 15.34
CA PRO A 60 8.94 24.75 16.18
C PRO A 60 9.80 26.00 15.93
N VAL A 61 9.16 27.15 15.88
CA VAL A 61 9.86 28.43 15.74
C VAL A 61 10.39 28.84 17.11
N HIS A 62 11.66 29.27 17.14
CA HIS A 62 12.22 29.87 18.34
C HIS A 62 11.79 31.34 18.40
N GLU A 63 11.17 31.73 19.52
CA GLU A 63 10.71 33.10 19.75
C GLU A 63 11.46 33.72 20.92
N ASP A 64 11.90 34.97 20.74
CA ASP A 64 12.23 35.81 21.88
C ASP A 64 10.93 36.32 22.51
N ARG A 65 10.64 35.84 23.72
CA ARG A 65 9.45 36.23 24.48
C ARG A 65 9.60 37.55 25.23
N GLY A 66 10.81 38.10 25.32
CA GLY A 66 11.12 39.26 26.16
C GLY A 66 10.91 39.01 27.67
N PRO A 67 10.97 40.07 28.49
CA PRO A 67 10.69 39.98 29.92
C PRO A 67 9.20 39.74 30.18
N ALA A 68 8.90 39.04 31.29
CA ALA A 68 7.54 38.91 31.76
C ALA A 68 6.96 40.29 32.13
N PRO A 69 5.68 40.58 31.82
CA PRO A 69 5.04 41.85 32.19
C PRO A 69 5.00 42.12 33.70
N GLY A 70 4.95 41.08 34.54
CA GLY A 70 4.91 41.20 35.98
C GLY A 70 4.75 39.86 36.70
N TYR A 71 4.54 39.90 38.01
CA TYR A 71 4.26 38.71 38.81
C TYR A 71 2.94 38.05 38.40
N GLY A 72 2.90 36.71 38.40
CA GLY A 72 1.71 35.93 38.00
C GLY A 72 1.55 35.73 36.49
N TRP A 73 2.38 36.38 35.66
CA TRP A 73 2.39 36.18 34.22
C TRP A 73 3.23 34.97 33.82
N ASN A 74 2.63 34.09 33.03
CA ASN A 74 3.27 32.90 32.47
C ASN A 74 3.23 32.95 30.95
N TRP A 75 4.23 32.33 30.33
CA TRP A 75 4.37 32.30 28.88
C TRP A 75 3.63 31.08 28.33
N VAL A 76 2.71 31.31 27.39
CA VAL A 76 2.19 30.27 26.49
C VAL A 76 3.16 30.16 25.32
N PRO A 77 3.86 29.03 25.14
CA PRO A 77 4.68 28.79 23.96
C PRO A 77 3.90 28.94 22.65
N GLY A 78 4.55 29.53 21.65
CA GLY A 78 4.04 29.48 20.29
C GLY A 78 3.91 28.03 19.80
N HIS A 79 2.96 27.80 18.91
CA HIS A 79 2.63 26.47 18.40
C HIS A 79 2.10 26.55 16.98
N TRP A 80 2.33 25.50 16.21
CA TRP A 80 1.73 25.35 14.90
C TRP A 80 0.25 24.97 15.03
N LYS A 81 -0.58 25.55 14.18
CA LYS A 81 -1.94 25.07 13.94
C LYS A 81 -2.16 24.84 12.46
N TRP A 82 -2.95 23.82 12.13
CA TRP A 82 -3.42 23.66 10.76
C TRP A 82 -4.56 24.65 10.51
N ALA A 83 -4.44 25.49 9.48
CA ALA A 83 -5.47 26.47 9.12
C ALA A 83 -5.47 26.77 7.62
N GLY A 84 -6.65 26.83 7.01
CA GLY A 84 -6.78 26.95 5.56
C GLY A 84 -6.26 25.68 4.88
N ASN A 85 -5.08 25.77 4.26
CA ASN A 85 -4.43 24.65 3.58
C ASN A 85 -2.92 24.53 3.92
N ASP A 86 -2.50 25.14 5.03
CA ASP A 86 -1.12 25.05 5.50
C ASP A 86 -0.99 25.16 7.03
N TRP A 87 0.23 24.93 7.51
CA TRP A 87 0.64 25.19 8.87
C TRP A 87 0.81 26.69 9.10
N LEU A 88 0.10 27.20 10.10
CA LEU A 88 0.21 28.58 10.56
C LEU A 88 0.84 28.60 11.95
N TRP A 89 1.90 29.41 12.11
CA TRP A 89 2.51 29.63 13.40
C TRP A 89 1.63 30.55 14.24
N VAL A 90 1.23 30.08 15.41
CA VAL A 90 0.59 30.91 16.44
C VAL A 90 1.68 31.39 17.36
N HIS A 91 1.93 32.70 17.34
CA HIS A 91 2.90 33.32 18.23
C HIS A 91 2.54 33.09 19.70
N GLY A 92 3.57 32.86 20.52
CA GLY A 92 3.40 32.74 21.96
C GLY A 92 2.91 34.05 22.58
N LYS A 93 2.38 33.94 23.80
CA LYS A 93 1.76 35.07 24.50
C LYS A 93 1.94 34.96 26.00
N TRP A 94 2.25 36.09 26.63
CA TRP A 94 2.17 36.24 28.09
C TRP A 94 0.71 36.25 28.53
N VAL A 95 0.37 35.45 29.55
CA VAL A 95 -0.97 35.39 30.14
C VAL A 95 -0.87 35.44 31.66
N GLU A 96 -1.83 36.09 32.31
CA GLU A 96 -1.90 36.20 33.77
C GLU A 96 -2.66 35.00 34.38
N GLN A 97 -2.16 33.80 34.10
CA GLN A 97 -2.72 32.55 34.61
C GLN A 97 -1.67 31.43 34.56
N PRO A 98 -1.84 30.34 35.31
CA PRO A 98 -0.97 29.16 35.18
C PRO A 98 -0.99 28.61 33.75
N VAL A 99 0.19 28.19 33.26
CA VAL A 99 0.35 27.54 31.95
C VAL A 99 1.05 26.21 32.17
N ALA A 100 0.34 25.12 31.93
CA ALA A 100 0.95 23.79 31.92
C ALA A 100 1.91 23.66 30.72
N PRO A 101 3.00 22.88 30.86
CA PRO A 101 3.86 22.59 29.72
C PRO A 101 3.05 21.93 28.61
N MET A 102 3.39 22.23 27.36
CA MET A 102 2.78 21.55 26.22
C MET A 102 3.07 20.04 26.33
N PRO A 103 2.04 19.18 26.26
CA PRO A 103 2.26 17.75 26.31
C PRO A 103 3.10 17.26 25.12
N PRO A 104 3.70 16.06 25.20
CA PRO A 104 4.34 15.43 24.06
C PRO A 104 3.39 15.33 22.86
N VAL A 105 3.94 15.43 21.65
CA VAL A 105 3.18 15.17 20.42
C VAL A 105 2.67 13.74 20.44
N ILE A 106 1.38 13.57 20.12
CA ILE A 106 0.76 12.26 19.95
C ILE A 106 0.96 11.83 18.51
N VAL A 107 1.62 10.69 18.29
CA VAL A 107 1.73 10.09 16.96
C VAL A 107 0.52 9.22 16.72
N GLU A 108 -0.33 9.64 15.79
CA GLU A 108 -1.55 8.91 15.45
C GLU A 108 -1.29 7.82 14.39
N GLN A 109 -2.05 6.74 14.47
CA GLN A 109 -2.07 5.74 13.41
C GLN A 109 -2.80 6.31 12.20
N ILE A 110 -2.10 6.41 11.07
CA ILE A 110 -2.65 6.89 9.80
C ILE A 110 -3.45 5.76 9.15
N THR A 111 -4.71 6.04 8.80
CA THR A 111 -5.58 5.07 8.09
C THR A 111 -5.24 5.00 6.60
N VAL A 112 -6.03 4.31 5.79
CA VAL A 112 -5.86 4.35 4.32
C VAL A 112 -6.39 5.69 3.81
N ALA A 113 -5.67 6.30 2.86
CA ALA A 113 -6.10 7.55 2.23
C ALA A 113 -7.49 7.37 1.58
N PRO A 114 -8.44 8.28 1.83
CA PRO A 114 -9.79 8.18 1.28
C PRO A 114 -9.82 8.45 -0.23
N THR A 115 -8.87 9.24 -0.76
CA THR A 115 -8.72 9.52 -2.20
C THR A 115 -7.24 9.56 -2.59
N PRO A 116 -6.90 9.36 -3.88
CA PRO A 116 -5.50 9.37 -4.35
C PRO A 116 -4.77 10.71 -4.16
N HIS A 117 -5.49 11.82 -4.07
CA HIS A 117 -4.92 13.16 -3.91
C HIS A 117 -4.96 13.66 -2.46
N ALA A 118 -5.58 12.91 -1.55
CA ALA A 118 -5.62 13.27 -0.15
C ALA A 118 -4.23 13.15 0.48
N PHE A 119 -3.93 14.06 1.39
CA PHE A 119 -2.75 14.01 2.25
C PHE A 119 -3.17 13.99 3.72
N TRP A 120 -2.34 13.36 4.55
CA TRP A 120 -2.55 13.33 5.99
C TRP A 120 -1.98 14.59 6.63
N VAL A 121 -2.79 15.26 7.43
CA VAL A 121 -2.39 16.34 8.33
C VAL A 121 -2.24 15.74 9.74
N PRO A 122 -1.01 15.68 10.29
CA PRO A 122 -0.80 15.26 11.67
C PRO A 122 -1.63 16.05 12.69
N GLY A 123 -2.02 15.38 13.77
CA GLY A 123 -2.62 16.06 14.91
C GLY A 123 -1.61 17.02 15.57
N HIS A 124 -2.13 18.03 16.25
CA HIS A 124 -1.32 19.10 16.86
C HIS A 124 -2.01 19.66 18.11
N TRP A 125 -1.20 20.15 19.04
CA TRP A 125 -1.69 20.84 20.23
C TRP A 125 -2.03 22.30 19.90
N VAL A 126 -3.21 22.76 20.31
CA VAL A 126 -3.59 24.17 20.28
C VAL A 126 -3.87 24.68 21.68
N TRP A 127 -3.40 25.89 21.98
CA TRP A 127 -3.76 26.54 23.23
C TRP A 127 -5.16 27.14 23.14
N ARG A 128 -6.06 26.71 24.02
CA ARG A 128 -7.38 27.32 24.22
C ARG A 128 -7.25 28.39 25.31
N TYR A 129 -7.82 29.56 25.10
CA TYR A 129 -7.82 30.64 26.10
C TYR A 129 -9.09 30.67 26.96
N GLU A 130 -10.11 29.90 26.57
CA GLU A 130 -11.38 29.79 27.28
C GLU A 130 -11.23 28.94 28.55
N ALA A 131 -12.15 29.10 29.51
CA ALA A 131 -12.27 28.27 30.71
C ALA A 131 -10.96 28.12 31.54
N GLY A 132 -10.15 29.18 31.66
CA GLY A 132 -8.87 29.15 32.38
C GLY A 132 -7.70 28.62 31.55
N GLY A 133 -7.94 28.32 30.28
CA GLY A 133 -6.97 27.93 29.27
C GLY A 133 -6.39 26.53 29.40
N GLY A 134 -5.79 26.05 28.32
CA GLY A 134 -5.17 24.73 28.30
C GLY A 134 -4.83 24.22 26.91
N TRP A 135 -3.99 23.19 26.86
CA TRP A 135 -3.64 22.49 25.64
C TRP A 135 -4.75 21.53 25.23
N ALA A 136 -5.25 21.70 24.00
CA ALA A 136 -6.23 20.82 23.39
C ALA A 136 -5.61 20.11 22.19
N TRP A 137 -5.76 18.79 22.13
CA TRP A 137 -5.30 18.00 20.99
C TRP A 137 -6.29 18.14 19.84
N VAL A 138 -5.84 18.67 18.72
CA VAL A 138 -6.56 18.61 17.45
C VAL A 138 -6.13 17.33 16.77
N LYS A 139 -7.07 16.40 16.59
CA LYS A 139 -6.80 15.11 15.92
C LYS A 139 -6.33 15.32 14.49
N GLY A 140 -5.43 14.44 14.06
CA GLY A 140 -5.04 14.36 12.66
C GLY A 140 -6.22 13.99 11.77
N HIS A 141 -6.13 14.38 10.50
CA HIS A 141 -7.17 14.10 9.53
C HIS A 141 -6.62 14.04 8.11
N TRP A 142 -7.36 13.36 7.24
CA TRP A 142 -7.15 13.45 5.80
C TRP A 142 -7.69 14.79 5.28
N HIS A 143 -6.89 15.46 4.47
CA HIS A 143 -7.25 16.67 3.73
C HIS A 143 -7.16 16.36 2.23
N GLY A 144 -8.08 16.88 1.42
CA GLY A 144 -8.16 16.58 -0.01
C GLY A 144 -8.73 17.72 -0.82
#